data_AF-A0A7C8EN36-F1
#
_entry.id   AF-A0A7C8EN36-F1
#
_cell.length_a   1.000
_cell.length_b   1.000
_cell.length_c   1.000
_cell.angle_alpha   90.00
_cell.angle_beta   90.00
_cell.angle_gamma   90.00
#
_symmetry.space_group_name_H-M   'P 1'
#
loop_
_entity.id
_entity.type
_entity.pdbx_description
1 polymer ?
#
loop_
_entity_poly.entity_id
_entity_poly.type
_entity_poly.pdbx_seq_one_letter_code
_entity_poly.pdbx_strand_id
1 'polypeptide(L)'
;MVDPSFAGIAAWIRERLAPELPGLSGVHVTAVGHNRYCPTYLEPDPVLDLPARLRFTFEAAQSLPQLPPTHPCHRLHGHSYRIEVGADELDRLEPRLKEVYDELDHRFLNDVAGLGGATSERLAQWMWTRLSRTITDLSVVVVQETDTARCIYRG
;
A
#
# COMPACT_ATOMS: atom_id res chain seq x y z
N MET A 1 0.90 19.02 23.60
CA MET A 1 0.99 17.99 22.54
C MET A 1 -0.04 16.93 22.85
N VAL A 2 -0.82 16.47 21.88
CA VAL A 2 -1.85 15.44 22.09
C VAL A 2 -1.16 14.09 22.27
N ASP A 3 -1.61 13.26 23.20
CA ASP A 3 -1.20 11.84 23.26
C ASP A 3 -1.65 11.15 21.97
N PRO A 4 -0.72 10.65 21.11
CA PRO A 4 -1.07 10.04 19.84
C PRO A 4 -1.58 8.60 19.99
N SER A 5 -1.66 8.06 21.20
CA SER A 5 -2.31 6.77 21.45
C SER A 5 -3.79 6.83 21.06
N PHE A 6 -4.39 5.67 20.75
CA PHE A 6 -5.82 5.60 20.48
C PHE A 6 -6.67 6.16 21.64
N ALA A 7 -6.27 5.91 22.89
CA ALA A 7 -6.94 6.45 24.06
C ALA A 7 -6.79 7.97 24.15
N GLY A 8 -5.60 8.49 23.86
CA GLY A 8 -5.31 9.92 23.81
C GLY A 8 -6.12 10.65 22.74
N ILE A 9 -6.19 10.10 21.54
CA ILE A 9 -7.01 10.63 20.43
C ILE A 9 -8.50 10.58 20.82
N ALA A 10 -8.99 9.45 21.36
CA ALA A 10 -10.38 9.33 21.80
C ALA A 10 -10.74 10.39 22.85
N ALA A 11 -9.87 10.60 23.83
CA ALA A 11 -10.05 11.62 24.87
C ALA A 11 -10.07 13.04 24.27
N TRP A 12 -9.14 13.34 23.37
CA TRP A 12 -9.02 14.62 22.67
C TRP A 12 -10.27 14.96 21.83
N ILE A 13 -10.83 13.97 21.13
CA ILE A 13 -12.06 14.14 20.35
C ILE A 13 -13.23 14.41 21.31
N ARG A 14 -13.37 13.58 22.35
CA ARG A 14 -14.46 13.71 23.32
C ARG A 14 -14.49 15.08 23.99
N GLU A 15 -13.33 15.58 24.41
CA GLU A 15 -13.21 16.90 25.05
C GLU A 15 -13.74 18.03 24.17
N ARG A 16 -13.49 17.96 22.85
CA ARG A 16 -13.97 18.96 21.88
C ARG A 16 -15.45 18.81 21.54
N LEU A 17 -15.93 17.57 21.46
CA LEU A 17 -17.27 17.29 21.00
C LEU A 17 -18.33 17.32 22.12
N ALA A 18 -17.95 17.02 23.37
CA ALA A 18 -18.91 16.97 24.48
C ALA A 18 -19.69 18.28 24.72
N PRO A 19 -19.09 19.49 24.61
CA PRO A 19 -19.83 20.74 24.75
C PRO A 19 -20.88 20.96 23.65
N GLU A 20 -20.58 20.50 22.43
CA GLU A 20 -21.43 20.68 21.25
C GLU A 20 -22.46 19.54 21.10
N LEU A 21 -22.20 18.39 21.73
CA LEU A 21 -23.01 17.18 21.64
C LEU A 21 -23.39 16.68 23.05
N PRO A 22 -24.41 17.27 23.70
CA PRO A 22 -24.84 16.91 25.05
C PRO A 22 -25.22 15.42 25.24
N GLY A 23 -25.51 14.70 24.15
CA GLY A 23 -25.80 13.27 24.15
C GLY A 23 -24.62 12.35 23.84
N LEU A 24 -23.39 12.87 23.74
CA LEU A 24 -22.21 12.07 23.41
C LEU A 24 -21.89 11.08 24.54
N SER A 25 -22.13 9.79 24.30
CA SER A 25 -21.87 8.72 25.26
C SER A 25 -20.39 8.31 25.33
N GLY A 26 -19.63 8.52 24.26
CA GLY A 26 -18.20 8.20 24.20
C GLY A 26 -17.63 8.30 22.79
N VAL A 27 -16.31 8.24 22.70
CA VAL A 27 -15.57 8.15 21.44
C VAL A 27 -14.64 6.94 21.53
N HIS A 28 -14.64 6.10 20.50
CA HIS A 28 -13.75 4.96 20.39
C HIS A 28 -12.89 5.12 19.13
N VAL A 29 -11.59 4.90 19.28
CA VAL A 29 -10.61 5.02 18.20
C VAL A 29 -9.82 3.72 18.17
N THR A 30 -9.73 3.10 17.00
CA THR A 30 -8.97 1.87 16.76
C THR A 30 -8.39 1.88 15.35
N ALA A 31 -7.31 1.15 15.13
CA ALA A 31 -6.92 0.73 13.78
C ALA A 31 -7.56 -0.62 13.43
N VAL A 32 -7.92 -0.78 12.15
CA VAL A 32 -8.37 -2.05 11.59
C VAL A 32 -7.29 -2.54 10.63
N GLY A 33 -6.86 -3.81 10.76
CA GLY A 33 -5.79 -4.39 9.94
C GLY A 33 -4.45 -4.56 10.67
N HIS A 34 -3.44 -5.01 9.94
CA HIS A 34 -2.18 -5.46 10.54
C HIS A 34 -1.15 -4.33 10.76
N ASN A 35 -1.26 -3.20 10.05
CA ASN A 35 -0.35 -2.05 10.07
C ASN A 35 1.15 -2.45 10.15
N ARG A 36 1.47 -3.56 9.48
CA ARG A 36 2.77 -4.23 9.46
C ARG A 36 2.82 -5.15 8.25
N TYR A 37 4.03 -5.53 7.85
CA TYR A 37 4.22 -6.58 6.85
C TYR A 37 3.64 -7.92 7.35
N CYS A 38 2.60 -8.39 6.67
CA CYS A 38 1.93 -9.66 6.95
C CYS A 38 1.55 -10.31 5.62
N PRO A 39 2.51 -10.93 4.91
CA PRO A 39 2.25 -11.51 3.61
C PRO A 39 1.29 -12.69 3.76
N THR A 40 0.46 -12.88 2.74
CA THR A 40 -0.50 -13.97 2.66
C THR A 40 -0.30 -14.68 1.34
N TYR A 41 -0.28 -16.01 1.37
CA TYR A 41 -0.27 -16.82 0.17
C TYR A 41 -1.64 -16.76 -0.51
N LEU A 42 -1.63 -16.67 -1.84
CA LEU A 42 -2.80 -16.77 -2.70
C LEU A 42 -2.61 -17.92 -3.67
N GLU A 43 -3.63 -18.76 -3.78
CA GLU A 43 -3.71 -19.82 -4.79
C GLU A 43 -3.73 -19.23 -6.21
N PRO A 44 -3.37 -20.04 -7.23
CA PRO A 44 -3.54 -19.67 -8.62
C PRO A 44 -4.98 -19.23 -8.94
N ASP A 45 -5.10 -18.16 -9.74
CA ASP A 45 -6.38 -17.68 -10.25
C ASP A 45 -6.46 -17.95 -11.76
N PRO A 46 -7.17 -19.00 -12.20
CA PRO A 46 -7.25 -19.37 -13.61
C PRO A 46 -8.10 -18.39 -14.44
N VAL A 47 -8.94 -17.56 -13.80
CA VAL A 47 -9.77 -16.58 -14.52
C VAL A 47 -8.93 -15.39 -14.95
N LEU A 48 -8.00 -14.96 -14.08
CA LEU A 48 -7.08 -13.85 -14.36
C LEU A 48 -5.72 -14.30 -14.91
N ASP A 49 -5.52 -15.60 -15.08
CA ASP A 49 -4.24 -16.21 -15.47
C ASP A 49 -3.11 -15.78 -14.52
N LEU A 50 -3.37 -15.86 -13.20
CA LEU A 50 -2.39 -15.55 -12.17
C LEU A 50 -1.86 -16.82 -11.52
N PRO A 51 -0.54 -16.97 -11.36
CA PRO A 51 0.04 -18.08 -10.63
C PRO A 51 -0.19 -17.95 -9.12
N ALA A 52 0.27 -18.96 -8.39
CA ALA A 52 0.46 -18.86 -6.95
C ALA A 52 1.35 -17.64 -6.64
N ARG A 53 1.00 -16.90 -5.59
CA ARG A 53 1.64 -15.61 -5.31
C ARG A 53 1.55 -15.21 -3.84
N LEU A 54 2.43 -14.31 -3.43
CA LEU A 54 2.36 -13.67 -2.13
C LEU A 54 1.70 -12.31 -2.24
N ARG A 55 0.83 -11.98 -1.29
CA ARG A 55 0.15 -10.69 -1.18
C ARG A 55 0.48 -10.01 0.13
N PHE A 56 0.79 -8.71 0.07
CA PHE A 56 0.84 -7.83 1.23
C PHE A 56 0.20 -6.47 0.91
N THR A 57 -0.02 -5.66 1.94
CA THR A 57 -0.53 -4.29 1.81
C THR A 57 0.44 -3.32 2.47
N PHE A 58 0.50 -2.08 1.99
CA PHE A 58 1.23 -0.99 2.63
C PHE A 58 0.47 0.33 2.44
N GLU A 59 0.72 1.29 3.33
CA GLU A 59 0.08 2.61 3.29
C GLU A 59 1.08 3.64 2.77
N ALA A 60 0.74 4.39 1.71
CA ALA A 60 1.65 5.43 1.22
C ALA A 60 0.92 6.63 0.61
N ALA A 61 1.59 7.77 0.63
CA ALA A 61 1.17 8.97 -0.06
C ALA A 61 1.83 9.07 -1.45
N GLN A 62 1.16 9.71 -2.40
CA GLN A 62 1.68 10.03 -3.72
C GLN A 62 1.09 11.34 -4.28
N SER A 63 1.74 11.85 -5.32
CA SER A 63 1.23 12.87 -6.23
C SER A 63 1.69 12.54 -7.65
N LEU A 64 0.89 12.88 -8.67
CA LEU A 64 1.26 12.72 -10.07
C LEU A 64 1.42 14.11 -10.72
N PRO A 65 2.53 14.84 -10.44
CA PRO A 65 2.73 16.21 -10.92
C PRO A 65 2.84 16.31 -12.44
N GLN A 66 3.10 15.18 -13.13
CA GLN A 66 3.10 15.10 -14.59
C GLN A 66 1.70 15.20 -15.21
N LEU A 67 0.63 15.09 -14.43
CA LEU A 67 -0.74 15.28 -14.89
C LEU A 67 -1.13 16.76 -14.87
N PRO A 68 -2.16 17.19 -15.60
CA PRO A 68 -2.65 18.57 -15.54
C PRO A 68 -2.97 19.01 -14.10
N PRO A 69 -2.74 20.28 -13.71
CA PRO A 69 -3.06 20.79 -12.37
C PRO A 69 -4.54 20.63 -11.95
N THR A 70 -5.45 20.52 -12.92
CA THR A 70 -6.88 20.29 -12.70
C THR A 70 -7.23 18.83 -12.42
N HIS A 71 -6.32 17.88 -12.70
CA HIS A 71 -6.56 16.46 -12.48
C HIS A 71 -6.47 16.11 -10.99
N PRO A 72 -7.41 15.32 -10.43
CA PRO A 72 -7.41 15.00 -8.99
C PRO A 72 -6.10 14.40 -8.47
N CYS A 73 -5.49 13.49 -9.23
CA CYS A 73 -4.22 12.83 -8.86
C CYS A 73 -2.99 13.74 -8.92
N HIS A 74 -3.10 14.96 -9.46
CA HIS A 74 -2.01 15.94 -9.37
C HIS A 74 -1.75 16.34 -7.92
N ARG A 75 -2.80 16.38 -7.08
CA ARG A 75 -2.69 16.74 -5.67
C ARG A 75 -2.06 15.61 -4.86
N LEU A 76 -1.47 15.98 -3.72
CA LEU A 76 -1.06 15.00 -2.71
C LEU A 76 -2.29 14.23 -2.21
N HIS A 77 -2.22 12.91 -2.27
CA HIS A 77 -3.19 11.97 -1.74
C HIS A 77 -2.46 10.70 -1.32
N GLY A 78 -3.18 9.66 -0.91
CA GLY A 78 -2.59 8.37 -0.57
C GLY A 78 -3.57 7.24 -0.73
N HIS A 79 -3.05 6.02 -0.65
CA HIS A 79 -3.81 4.79 -0.82
C HIS A 79 -3.30 3.70 0.13
N SER A 80 -4.19 2.76 0.44
CA SER A 80 -3.84 1.45 0.96
C SER A 80 -3.53 0.54 -0.22
N TYR A 81 -2.26 0.50 -0.62
CA TYR A 81 -1.83 -0.30 -1.77
C TYR A 81 -1.86 -1.78 -1.42
N ARG A 82 -2.35 -2.59 -2.35
CA ARG A 82 -2.24 -4.05 -2.30
C ARG A 82 -1.30 -4.51 -3.39
N ILE A 83 -0.32 -5.30 -2.99
CA ILE A 83 0.70 -5.86 -3.87
C ILE A 83 0.52 -7.37 -3.90
N GLU A 84 0.58 -7.96 -5.09
CA GLU A 84 0.64 -9.41 -5.27
C GLU A 84 1.82 -9.75 -6.18
N VAL A 85 2.67 -10.70 -5.80
CA VAL A 85 3.86 -11.06 -6.59
C VAL A 85 3.99 -12.57 -6.68
N GLY A 86 4.08 -13.06 -7.91
CA GLY A 86 4.23 -14.48 -8.23
C GLY A 86 5.64 -14.82 -8.69
N ALA A 87 6.11 -16.00 -8.29
CA ALA A 87 7.34 -16.66 -8.73
C ALA A 87 7.16 -18.17 -8.53
N ASP A 88 8.03 -19.00 -9.10
CA ASP A 88 7.98 -20.45 -8.89
C ASP A 88 8.41 -20.80 -7.44
N GLU A 89 9.44 -20.14 -6.91
CA GLU A 89 9.99 -20.32 -5.56
C GLU A 89 9.59 -19.18 -4.61
N LEU A 90 8.37 -19.21 -4.06
CA LEU A 90 7.83 -18.14 -3.19
C LEU A 90 8.63 -17.93 -1.88
N ASP A 91 9.25 -18.97 -1.32
CA ASP A 91 10.06 -18.86 -0.09
C ASP A 91 11.27 -17.93 -0.27
N ARG A 92 11.82 -17.85 -1.49
CA ARG A 92 12.92 -16.93 -1.81
C ARG A 92 12.44 -15.51 -2.09
N LEU A 93 11.18 -15.39 -2.52
CA LEU A 93 10.54 -14.12 -2.83
C LEU A 93 10.19 -13.34 -1.56
N GLU A 94 9.68 -14.01 -0.52
CA GLU A 94 9.17 -13.35 0.69
C GLU A 94 10.17 -12.38 1.36
N PRO A 95 11.46 -12.73 1.58
CA PRO A 95 12.43 -11.81 2.17
C PRO A 95 12.66 -10.56 1.30
N ARG A 96 12.57 -10.69 -0.03
CA ARG A 96 12.73 -9.57 -0.97
C ARG A 96 11.51 -8.66 -0.98
N LEU A 97 10.32 -9.23 -0.81
CA LEU A 97 9.09 -8.44 -0.63
C LEU A 97 9.10 -7.67 0.69
N LYS A 98 9.68 -8.22 1.76
CA LYS A 98 9.90 -7.48 3.01
C LYS A 98 10.79 -6.25 2.81
N GLU A 99 11.90 -6.40 2.08
CA GLU A 99 12.79 -5.27 1.74
C GLU A 99 12.05 -4.19 0.94
N VAL A 100 11.19 -4.59 -0.01
CA VAL A 100 10.34 -3.67 -0.76
C VAL A 100 9.32 -2.98 0.15
N TYR A 101 8.64 -3.72 1.01
CA TYR A 101 7.67 -3.17 1.96
C TYR A 101 8.30 -2.10 2.85
N ASP A 102 9.49 -2.34 3.40
CA ASP A 102 10.18 -1.41 4.31
C ASP A 102 10.56 -0.07 3.64
N GLU A 103 10.68 -0.07 2.31
CA GLU A 103 10.96 1.15 1.54
C GLU A 103 9.71 1.94 1.14
N LEU A 104 8.54 1.29 1.11
CA LEU A 104 7.30 1.87 0.61
C LEU A 104 6.32 2.24 1.72
N ASP A 105 6.25 1.45 2.79
CA ASP A 105 5.25 1.62 3.84
C ASP A 105 5.47 2.90 4.65
N HIS A 106 4.36 3.62 4.88
CA HIS A 106 4.32 4.92 5.53
C HIS A 106 5.25 5.98 4.91
N ARG A 107 5.48 5.92 3.59
CA ARG A 107 6.30 6.88 2.84
C ARG A 107 5.50 7.75 1.87
N PHE A 108 6.15 8.82 1.41
CA PHE A 108 5.76 9.53 0.20
C PHE A 108 6.47 8.89 -0.99
N LEU A 109 5.73 8.23 -1.89
CA LEU A 109 6.29 7.43 -2.98
C LEU A 109 7.18 8.25 -3.93
N ASN A 110 6.87 9.53 -4.12
CA ASN A 110 7.64 10.39 -4.99
C ASN A 110 9.09 10.63 -4.52
N ASP A 111 9.36 10.46 -3.21
CA ASP A 111 10.71 10.58 -2.65
C ASP A 111 11.53 9.28 -2.80
N VAL A 112 10.87 8.17 -3.14
CA VAL A 112 11.54 6.89 -3.40
C VAL A 112 12.22 6.96 -4.77
N ALA A 113 13.51 6.61 -4.82
CA ALA A 113 14.29 6.68 -6.05
C ALA A 113 13.65 5.84 -7.18
N GLY A 114 13.35 6.49 -8.31
CA GLY A 114 12.68 5.86 -9.45
C GLY A 114 11.14 5.95 -9.43
N LEU A 115 10.53 6.49 -8.37
CA LEU A 115 9.08 6.60 -8.20
C LEU A 115 8.54 8.04 -8.17
N GLY A 116 9.31 9.02 -8.67
CA GLY A 116 8.90 10.44 -8.69
C GLY A 116 7.56 10.75 -9.38
N GLY A 117 7.01 9.84 -10.18
CA GLY A 117 5.65 9.92 -10.75
C GLY A 117 4.94 8.57 -10.69
N ALA A 118 4.86 7.98 -9.49
CA ALA A 118 4.45 6.61 -9.15
C ALA A 118 3.01 6.21 -9.53
N THR A 119 2.66 6.18 -10.82
CA THR A 119 1.43 5.49 -11.23
C THR A 119 1.50 4.00 -10.87
N SER A 120 0.36 3.32 -10.81
CA SER A 120 0.30 1.86 -10.54
C SER A 120 1.21 1.05 -11.47
N GLU A 121 1.29 1.42 -12.76
CA GLU A 121 2.14 0.78 -13.76
C GLU A 121 3.63 1.01 -13.49
N ARG A 122 4.01 2.24 -13.12
CA ARG A 122 5.41 2.56 -12.78
C ARG A 122 5.85 1.89 -11.49
N LEU A 123 4.96 1.80 -10.50
CA LEU A 123 5.23 1.04 -9.29
C LEU A 123 5.42 -0.44 -9.59
N ALA A 124 4.56 -1.04 -10.44
CA ALA A 124 4.69 -2.44 -10.83
C ALA A 124 6.02 -2.70 -11.57
N GLN A 125 6.40 -1.83 -12.51
CA GLN A 125 7.66 -1.90 -13.23
C GLN A 125 8.88 -1.71 -12.31
N TRP A 126 8.80 -0.76 -11.37
CA TRP A 126 9.87 -0.50 -10.40
C TRP A 126 10.12 -1.74 -9.52
N MET A 127 9.04 -2.35 -9.03
CA MET A 127 9.12 -3.58 -8.26
C MET A 127 9.70 -4.73 -9.09
N TRP A 128 9.20 -4.91 -10.31
CA TRP A 128 9.70 -5.93 -11.24
C TRP A 128 11.21 -5.79 -11.46
N THR A 129 11.66 -4.61 -11.86
CA THR A 129 13.07 -4.30 -12.18
C THR A 129 14.01 -4.58 -10.99
N ARG A 130 13.51 -4.38 -9.78
CA ARG A 130 14.25 -4.64 -8.55
C ARG A 130 14.30 -6.13 -8.23
N LEU A 131 13.15 -6.79 -8.23
CA LEU A 131 13.01 -8.20 -7.85
C LEU A 131 13.68 -9.13 -8.87
N SER A 132 13.60 -8.82 -10.16
CA SER A 132 14.17 -9.64 -11.24
C SER A 132 15.70 -9.74 -11.21
N ARG A 133 16.38 -8.92 -10.39
CA ARG A 133 17.84 -9.00 -10.19
C ARG A 133 18.27 -10.23 -9.39
N THR A 134 17.38 -10.76 -8.55
CA THR A 134 17.67 -11.86 -7.62
C THR A 134 16.68 -13.01 -7.71
N ILE A 135 15.46 -12.74 -8.18
CA ILE A 135 14.39 -13.72 -8.43
C ILE A 135 14.28 -13.91 -9.95
N THR A 136 14.93 -14.96 -10.47
CA THR A 136 15.02 -15.22 -11.92
C THR A 136 13.75 -15.83 -12.51
N ASP A 137 12.91 -16.38 -11.65
CA ASP A 137 11.64 -17.06 -11.90
C ASP A 137 10.43 -16.16 -11.56
N LEU A 138 10.64 -14.84 -11.47
CA LEU A 138 9.57 -13.86 -11.26
C LEU A 138 8.58 -13.91 -12.43
N SER A 139 7.29 -14.08 -12.13
CA SER A 139 6.26 -14.30 -13.15
C SER A 139 5.24 -13.18 -13.26
N VAL A 140 4.89 -12.51 -12.15
CA VAL A 140 3.93 -11.40 -12.16
C VAL A 140 4.14 -10.44 -11.00
N VAL A 141 3.91 -9.16 -11.23
CA VAL A 141 3.69 -8.14 -10.19
C VAL A 141 2.32 -7.49 -10.42
N VAL A 142 1.48 -7.51 -9.39
CA VAL A 142 0.17 -6.86 -9.37
C VAL A 142 0.22 -5.72 -8.38
N VAL A 143 -0.17 -4.53 -8.84
CA VAL A 143 -0.35 -3.35 -8.00
C VAL A 143 -1.82 -2.97 -8.04
N GLN A 144 -2.45 -2.88 -6.88
CA GLN A 144 -3.82 -2.45 -6.73
C GLN A 144 -3.86 -1.23 -5.81
N GLU A 145 -4.12 -0.05 -6.39
CA GLU A 145 -4.18 1.23 -5.66
C GLU A 145 -5.54 1.45 -4.98
N THR A 146 -6.62 0.92 -5.53
CA THR A 146 -7.97 0.97 -4.93
C THR A 146 -8.68 -0.37 -5.10
N ASP A 147 -9.80 -0.59 -4.41
CA ASP A 147 -10.57 -1.83 -4.56
C ASP A 147 -11.10 -2.08 -5.99
N THR A 148 -11.09 -1.05 -6.85
CA THR A 148 -11.64 -1.11 -8.21
C THR A 148 -10.60 -0.93 -9.32
N ALA A 149 -9.33 -0.62 -9.01
CA ALA A 149 -8.29 -0.35 -10.00
C ALA A 149 -7.00 -1.11 -9.69
N ARG A 150 -6.50 -1.87 -10.68
CA ARG A 150 -5.24 -2.63 -10.57
C ARG A 150 -4.45 -2.63 -11.89
N CYS A 151 -3.14 -2.74 -11.77
CA CYS A 151 -2.19 -3.04 -12.83
C CYS A 151 -1.64 -4.46 -12.64
N ILE A 152 -1.56 -5.25 -13.72
CA ILE A 152 -0.91 -6.56 -13.76
C ILE A 152 0.27 -6.46 -14.72
N TYR A 153 1.49 -6.70 -14.23
CA TYR A 153 2.74 -6.54 -14.96
C TYR A 153 3.48 -7.88 -15.10
N ARG A 154 3.89 -8.23 -16.32
CA ARG A 154 4.56 -9.49 -16.68
C ARG A 154 5.77 -9.24 -17.63
N GLY A 155 6.86 -8.67 -17.11
CA GLY A 155 8.11 -8.48 -17.86
C GLY A 155 8.13 -7.33 -18.83
#